data_AF-A0A3P6CKL1-F1
#
_entry.id   AF-A0A3P6CKL1-F1
#
_cell.length_a   1.000
_cell.length_b   1.000
_cell.length_c   1.000
_cell.angle_alpha   90.00
_cell.angle_beta   90.00
_cell.angle_gamma   90.00
#
_symmetry.space_group_name_H-M   'P 1'
#
loop_
_entity.id
_entity.type
_entity.pdbx_description
1 polymer ?
#
loop_
_entity_poly.entity_id
_entity_poly.type
_entity_poly.pdbx_seq_one_letter_code
_entity_poly.pdbx_strand_id
1 'polypeptide(L)'
;MSIQKQPHSRLESLPQELQTEIISRLAKNSRKDVRKIMEASPILAIAAAQPQVYENINLRPLTIHPLASLRRYQDLMDRCLAAGNLKAHYIRGIQEYFHKNNTSVGLSHIKIAAQGLYDVGIYLYG
;
A
#
# COMPACT_ATOMS: atom_id res chain seq x y z
N MET A 1 -26.20 21.27 -25.44
CA MET A 1 -25.18 20.21 -25.58
C MET A 1 -25.42 19.18 -24.50
N SER A 2 -26.03 18.05 -24.84
CA SER A 2 -26.29 16.96 -23.91
C SER A 2 -24.99 16.19 -23.70
N ILE A 3 -24.48 16.19 -22.46
CA ILE A 3 -23.31 15.40 -22.09
C ILE A 3 -23.75 13.93 -22.16
N GLN A 4 -23.37 13.23 -23.23
CA GLN A 4 -23.54 11.79 -23.31
C GLN A 4 -22.66 11.15 -22.23
N LYS A 5 -23.28 10.59 -21.18
CA LYS A 5 -22.59 9.73 -20.22
C LYS A 5 -22.03 8.54 -20.99
N GLN A 6 -20.71 8.35 -20.98
CA GLN A 6 -20.13 7.14 -21.54
C GLN A 6 -20.72 5.90 -20.85
N PRO A 7 -20.97 4.80 -21.58
CA PRO A 7 -21.47 3.57 -20.99
C PRO A 7 -20.47 3.07 -19.96
N HIS A 8 -20.95 2.81 -18.74
CA HIS A 8 -20.14 2.26 -17.68
C HIS A 8 -19.50 0.95 -18.13
N SER A 9 -18.19 0.82 -17.92
CA SER A 9 -17.49 -0.44 -18.15
C SER A 9 -18.13 -1.55 -17.32
N ARG A 10 -18.10 -2.79 -17.79
CA ARG A 10 -18.59 -3.95 -17.01
C ARG A 10 -17.95 -4.03 -15.61
N LEU A 11 -16.71 -3.54 -15.50
CA LEU A 11 -16.00 -3.45 -14.21
C LEU A 11 -16.60 -2.37 -13.29
N GLU A 12 -17.00 -1.23 -13.85
CA GLU A 12 -17.62 -0.12 -13.11
C GLU A 12 -19.06 -0.42 -12.70
N SER A 13 -19.75 -1.32 -13.41
CA SER A 13 -21.10 -1.76 -13.05
C SER A 13 -21.14 -2.75 -11.87
N LEU A 14 -19.99 -3.29 -11.44
CA LEU A 14 -19.94 -4.17 -10.28
C LEU A 14 -20.20 -3.40 -8.97
N PRO A 15 -20.73 -4.07 -7.92
CA PRO A 15 -20.70 -3.53 -6.57
C PRO A 15 -19.30 -3.10 -6.14
N GLN A 16 -19.22 -2.02 -5.35
CA GLN A 16 -17.96 -1.42 -4.93
C GLN A 16 -17.06 -2.41 -4.18
N GLU A 17 -17.64 -3.34 -3.44
CA GLU A 17 -16.94 -4.39 -2.71
C GLU A 17 -16.18 -5.31 -3.67
N LEU A 18 -16.81 -5.72 -4.77
CA LEU A 18 -16.19 -6.57 -5.80
C LEU A 18 -15.11 -5.80 -6.57
N GLN A 19 -15.34 -4.52 -6.87
CA GLN A 19 -14.31 -3.67 -7.46
C GLN A 19 -13.08 -3.60 -6.55
N THR A 20 -13.30 -3.34 -5.26
CA THR A 20 -12.25 -3.22 -4.25
C THR A 20 -11.48 -4.53 -4.09
N GLU A 21 -12.17 -5.67 -4.02
CA GLU A 21 -11.55 -6.99 -3.93
C GLU A 21 -10.67 -7.30 -5.14
N ILE A 22 -11.17 -7.05 -6.36
CA ILE A 22 -10.39 -7.24 -7.60
C ILE A 22 -9.14 -6.35 -7.59
N ILE A 23 -9.30 -5.06 -7.26
CA ILE A 23 -8.20 -4.10 -7.21
C ILE A 23 -7.20 -4.47 -6.11
N SER A 24 -7.66 -4.97 -4.97
CA SER A 24 -6.80 -5.44 -3.87
C SER A 24 -5.93 -6.62 -4.29
N ARG A 25 -6.49 -7.59 -5.02
CA ARG A 25 -5.69 -8.69 -5.61
C ARG A 25 -4.67 -8.19 -6.63
N LEU A 26 -5.03 -7.21 -7.46
CA LEU A 26 -4.10 -6.57 -8.38
C LEU A 26 -2.97 -5.84 -7.62
N ALA A 27 -3.31 -5.16 -6.53
CA ALA A 27 -2.39 -4.40 -5.70
C ALA A 27 -1.26 -5.27 -5.12
N LYS A 28 -1.56 -6.53 -4.77
CA LYS A 28 -0.56 -7.53 -4.34
C LYS A 28 0.53 -7.80 -5.38
N ASN A 29 0.22 -7.58 -6.65
CA ASN A 29 1.15 -7.80 -7.75
C ASN A 29 1.83 -6.50 -8.18
N SER A 30 1.05 -5.42 -8.36
CA SER A 30 1.54 -4.20 -8.99
C SER A 30 0.88 -2.93 -8.44
N ARG A 31 1.65 -2.17 -7.65
CA ARG A 31 1.28 -0.81 -7.23
C ARG A 31 1.06 0.13 -8.43
N LYS A 32 1.84 -0.04 -9.50
CA LYS A 32 1.75 0.83 -10.68
C LYS A 32 0.38 0.70 -11.36
N ASP A 33 -0.18 -0.50 -11.39
CA ASP A 33 -1.48 -0.72 -12.03
C ASP A 33 -2.63 -0.19 -11.17
N VAL A 34 -2.53 -0.23 -9.83
CA VAL A 34 -3.47 0.50 -8.96
C VAL A 34 -3.48 1.99 -9.27
N ARG A 35 -2.29 2.61 -9.42
CA ARG A 35 -2.19 4.03 -9.80
C ARG A 35 -2.85 4.31 -11.16
N LYS A 36 -2.61 3.47 -12.16
CA LYS A 36 -3.24 3.61 -13.47
C LYS A 36 -4.76 3.50 -13.39
N ILE A 37 -5.30 2.61 -12.56
CA ILE A 37 -6.74 2.48 -12.35
C ILE A 37 -7.32 3.76 -11.76
N MET A 38 -6.65 4.34 -10.76
CA MET A 38 -7.07 5.62 -10.16
C MET A 38 -7.07 6.77 -11.17
N GLU A 39 -6.12 6.77 -12.11
CA GLU A 39 -6.02 7.77 -13.18
C GLU A 39 -7.03 7.54 -14.31
N ALA A 40 -7.42 6.27 -14.55
CA ALA A 40 -8.27 5.88 -15.68
C ALA A 40 -9.78 6.07 -15.41
N SER A 41 -10.24 5.86 -14.17
CA SER A 41 -11.66 5.94 -13.84
C SER A 41 -11.90 6.50 -12.44
N PRO A 42 -12.70 7.58 -12.29
CA PRO A 42 -13.08 8.11 -10.99
C PRO A 42 -13.85 7.11 -10.11
N ILE A 43 -14.66 6.23 -10.72
CA ILE A 43 -15.43 5.20 -10.00
C ILE A 43 -14.47 4.19 -9.39
N LEU A 44 -13.55 3.67 -10.22
CA LEU A 44 -12.56 2.70 -9.75
C LEU A 44 -11.53 3.33 -8.82
N ALA A 45 -11.30 4.65 -8.90
CA ALA A 45 -10.46 5.37 -7.96
C ALA A 45 -11.01 5.33 -6.53
N ILE A 46 -12.33 5.39 -6.36
CA ILE A 46 -13.00 5.28 -5.04
C ILE A 46 -12.77 3.87 -4.45
N ALA A 47 -12.90 2.82 -5.26
CA ALA A 47 -12.62 1.45 -4.86
C ALA A 47 -11.12 1.22 -4.57
N ALA A 48 -10.23 1.77 -5.41
CA ALA A 48 -8.78 1.72 -5.22
C ALA A 48 -8.30 2.47 -3.96
N ALA A 49 -9.08 3.46 -3.49
CA ALA A 49 -8.78 4.23 -2.30
C ALA A 49 -9.16 3.52 -0.98
N GLN A 50 -9.77 2.33 -1.03
CA GLN A 50 -10.18 1.61 0.18
C GLN A 50 -8.98 1.04 0.97
N PRO A 51 -9.05 0.98 2.31
CA PRO A 51 -7.96 0.48 3.16
C PRO A 51 -7.44 -0.91 2.77
N GLN A 52 -8.35 -1.83 2.42
CA GLN A 52 -8.01 -3.20 2.00
C GLN A 52 -7.04 -3.24 0.81
N VAL A 53 -7.06 -2.23 -0.06
CA VAL A 53 -6.12 -2.14 -1.18
C VAL A 53 -4.73 -1.80 -0.66
N TYR A 54 -4.62 -0.80 0.23
CA TYR A 54 -3.34 -0.35 0.81
C TYR A 54 -2.69 -1.37 1.73
N GLU A 55 -3.48 -2.14 2.47
CA GLU A 55 -3.03 -3.30 3.24
C GLU A 55 -2.27 -4.29 2.33
N ASN A 56 -2.74 -4.45 1.10
CA ASN A 56 -2.27 -5.47 0.16
C ASN A 56 -1.31 -4.95 -0.92
N ILE A 57 -1.09 -3.63 -1.03
CA ILE A 57 -0.17 -3.05 -2.02
C ILE A 57 1.22 -3.67 -1.91
N ASN A 58 1.77 -4.05 -3.07
CA ASN A 58 3.12 -4.57 -3.16
C ASN A 58 4.17 -3.48 -2.99
N LEU A 59 4.78 -3.43 -1.80
CA LEU A 59 5.89 -2.55 -1.48
C LEU A 59 7.27 -3.21 -1.64
N ARG A 60 7.37 -4.44 -2.18
CA ARG A 60 8.66 -5.15 -2.31
C ARG A 60 9.78 -4.32 -2.97
N PRO A 61 9.53 -3.53 -4.02
CA PRO A 61 10.59 -2.67 -4.58
C PRO A 61 11.13 -1.63 -3.58
N LEU A 62 10.28 -1.17 -2.64
CA LEU A 62 10.65 -0.20 -1.62
C LEU A 62 11.27 -0.86 -0.38
N THR A 63 11.00 -2.15 -0.12
CA THR A 63 11.66 -2.88 0.98
C THR A 63 13.14 -3.16 0.68
N ILE A 64 13.54 -3.22 -0.60
CA ILE A 64 14.94 -3.38 -1.02
C ILE A 64 15.73 -2.08 -0.77
N HIS A 65 15.07 -0.92 -0.92
CA HIS A 65 15.67 0.39 -0.66
C HIS A 65 14.77 1.24 0.26
N PRO A 66 14.67 0.91 1.57
CA PRO A 66 13.74 1.59 2.49
C PRO A 66 13.98 3.10 2.61
N LEU A 67 15.22 3.56 2.42
CA LEU A 67 15.55 4.98 2.47
C LEU A 67 15.05 5.76 1.24
N ALA A 68 14.72 5.08 0.13
CA ALA A 68 14.19 5.73 -1.07
C ALA A 68 12.80 6.35 -0.84
N SER A 69 12.04 5.87 0.14
CA SER A 69 10.75 6.44 0.54
C SER A 69 10.83 7.51 1.63
N LEU A 70 12.02 7.93 2.08
CA LEU A 70 12.17 9.00 3.09
C LEU A 70 11.62 10.34 2.61
N ARG A 71 11.70 10.64 1.32
CA ARG A 71 11.24 11.92 0.75
C ARG A 71 10.19 11.75 -0.36
N ARG A 72 9.91 10.50 -0.74
CA ARG A 72 8.98 10.16 -1.82
C ARG A 72 7.98 9.16 -1.28
N TYR A 73 6.75 9.20 -1.79
CA TYR A 73 5.70 8.25 -1.42
C TYR A 73 5.23 8.35 0.05
N GLN A 74 5.35 9.52 0.72
CA GLN A 74 4.89 9.68 2.10
C GLN A 74 3.39 9.36 2.23
N ASP A 75 2.54 9.97 1.40
CA ASP A 75 1.10 9.71 1.43
C ASP A 75 0.74 8.24 1.22
N LEU A 76 1.48 7.55 0.34
CA LEU A 76 1.31 6.11 0.12
C LEU A 76 1.71 5.34 1.37
N MET A 77 2.86 5.66 1.96
CA MET A 77 3.38 4.99 3.14
C MET A 77 2.44 5.18 4.33
N ASP A 78 1.90 6.38 4.53
CA ASP A 78 0.99 6.69 5.63
C ASP A 78 -0.33 5.94 5.47
N ARG A 79 -0.88 5.85 4.25
CA ARG A 79 -2.06 5.02 3.96
C ARG A 79 -1.79 3.53 4.17
N CYS A 80 -0.63 3.03 3.74
CA CYS A 80 -0.24 1.63 3.95
C CYS A 80 -0.03 1.31 5.43
N LEU A 81 0.54 2.22 6.22
CA LEU A 81 0.69 2.06 7.67
C LEU A 81 -0.67 2.07 8.38
N ALA A 82 -1.55 3.01 8.04
CA ALA A 82 -2.91 3.07 8.58
C ALA A 82 -3.73 1.81 8.25
N ALA A 83 -3.47 1.20 7.10
CA ALA A 83 -4.08 -0.05 6.67
C ALA A 83 -3.39 -1.32 7.19
N GLY A 84 -2.33 -1.21 8.01
CA GLY A 84 -1.65 -2.38 8.60
C GLY A 84 -0.73 -3.16 7.64
N ASN A 85 -0.28 -2.55 6.54
CA ASN A 85 0.61 -3.22 5.59
C ASN A 85 1.97 -3.53 6.24
N LEU A 86 2.28 -4.83 6.39
CA LEU A 86 3.48 -5.30 7.08
C LEU A 86 4.79 -4.81 6.45
N LYS A 87 4.85 -4.70 5.11
CA LYS A 87 6.03 -4.16 4.41
C LYS A 87 6.21 -2.67 4.69
N ALA A 88 5.12 -1.94 4.88
CA ALA A 88 5.19 -0.52 5.26
C ALA A 88 5.72 -0.36 6.68
N HIS A 89 5.26 -1.20 7.62
CA HIS A 89 5.83 -1.26 8.97
C HIS A 89 7.32 -1.58 8.94
N TYR A 90 7.75 -2.58 8.16
CA TYR A 90 9.18 -2.87 7.98
C TYR A 90 9.97 -1.64 7.48
N ILE A 91 9.52 -1.00 6.40
CA ILE A 91 10.21 0.19 5.84
C ILE A 91 10.30 1.31 6.87
N ARG A 92 9.20 1.63 7.57
CA ARG A 92 9.19 2.66 8.62
C ARG A 92 10.12 2.29 9.77
N GLY A 93 10.12 1.02 10.18
CA GLY A 93 11.03 0.49 11.19
C GLY A 93 12.50 0.71 10.85
N ILE A 94 12.91 0.38 9.61
CA ILE A 94 14.28 0.61 9.14
C ILE A 94 14.63 2.11 9.14
N GLN A 95 13.73 2.97 8.68
CA GLN A 95 13.96 4.42 8.65
C GLN A 95 14.11 5.01 10.07
N GLU A 96 13.22 4.64 10.99
CA GLU A 96 13.27 5.15 12.36
C GLU A 96 14.50 4.62 13.11
N TYR A 97 14.79 3.33 13.00
CA TYR A 97 15.90 2.69 13.70
C TYR A 97 17.27 3.12 13.15
N PHE A 98 17.50 2.93 11.85
CA PHE A 98 18.84 3.06 11.26
C PHE A 98 19.16 4.45 10.72
N HIS A 99 18.16 5.28 10.41
CA HIS A 99 18.40 6.62 9.84
C HIS A 99 18.11 7.74 10.83
N LYS A 100 17.08 7.62 11.66
CA LYS A 100 16.66 8.69 12.59
C LYS A 100 17.14 8.49 14.03
N ASN A 101 17.78 7.37 14.36
CA ASN A 101 18.13 6.96 15.74
C ASN A 101 16.93 6.88 16.71
N ASN A 102 15.70 6.75 16.18
CA ASN A 102 14.48 6.58 16.97
C ASN A 102 14.26 5.09 17.28
N THR A 103 15.18 4.52 18.05
CA THR A 103 15.30 3.08 18.33
C THR A 103 13.98 2.45 18.80
N SER A 104 13.29 3.08 19.76
CA SER A 104 12.02 2.57 20.31
C SER A 104 10.92 2.45 19.26
N VAL A 105 10.73 3.50 18.46
CA VAL A 105 9.73 3.53 17.37
C VAL A 105 10.13 2.58 16.25
N GLY A 106 11.42 2.54 15.91
CA GLY A 106 11.94 1.61 14.92
C GLY A 106 11.64 0.16 15.28
N LEU A 107 11.96 -0.24 16.52
CA LEU A 107 11.71 -1.60 17.02
C LEU A 107 10.22 -1.94 17.10
N SER A 108 9.34 -1.00 17.48
CA SER A 108 7.91 -1.28 17.54
C SER A 108 7.34 -1.60 16.14
N HIS A 109 7.79 -0.88 15.11
CA HIS A 109 7.42 -1.16 13.72
C HIS A 109 8.01 -2.48 13.20
N ILE A 110 9.28 -2.77 13.51
CA ILE A 110 9.92 -4.05 13.13
C ILE A 110 9.20 -5.23 13.79
N LYS A 111 8.80 -5.11 15.06
CA LYS A 111 8.01 -6.13 15.77
C LYS A 111 6.71 -6.45 15.04
N ILE A 112 5.96 -5.43 14.62
CA ILE A 112 4.69 -5.61 13.89
C ILE A 112 4.95 -6.36 12.57
N ALA A 113 6.00 -5.99 11.84
CA ALA A 113 6.37 -6.68 10.60
C ALA A 113 6.76 -8.14 10.83
N ALA A 114 7.50 -8.44 11.91
CA ALA A 114 7.90 -9.80 12.28
C ALA A 114 6.71 -10.68 12.70
N GLN A 115 5.78 -10.14 13.48
CA GLN A 115 4.55 -10.84 13.88
C GLN A 115 3.68 -11.24 12.68
N GLY A 116 3.70 -10.43 11.62
CA GLY A 116 3.01 -10.72 10.36
C GLY A 116 3.76 -11.70 9.43
N LEU A 117 4.81 -12.36 9.92
CA LEU A 117 5.64 -13.31 9.18
C LEU A 117 6.33 -12.71 7.95
N TYR A 118 6.72 -11.42 8.00
CA TYR A 118 7.61 -10.90 6.96
C TYR A 118 9.03 -11.39 7.23
N ASP A 119 9.50 -12.35 6.42
CA ASP A 119 10.72 -13.13 6.61
C ASP A 119 11.95 -12.28 7.00
N VAL A 120 12.10 -11.12 6.35
CA VAL A 120 13.22 -10.19 6.60
C VAL A 120 13.06 -9.45 7.94
N GLY A 121 11.82 -9.17 8.36
CA GLY A 121 11.52 -8.58 9.65
C GLY A 121 11.80 -9.54 10.82
N ILE A 122 11.54 -10.84 10.63
CA ILE A 122 11.85 -11.88 11.62
C ILE A 122 13.36 -11.90 11.91
N TYR A 123 14.18 -11.95 10.87
CA TYR A 123 15.64 -12.01 11.03
C TYR A 123 16.24 -10.78 11.74
N LEU A 124 15.62 -9.60 11.56
CA LEU A 124 16.10 -8.35 12.15
C LEU A 124 15.61 -8.10 13.58
N TYR A 125 14.46 -8.67 13.98
CA TYR A 125 13.91 -8.46 15.32
C TYR A 125 14.54 -9.37 16.38
N GLY A 126 14.95 -10.58 15.98
CA GLY A 126 15.37 -11.65 16.90
C GLY A 126 14.23 -12.59 17.23
#